data_AF-A0AAW7YY62-F1
#
_entry.id   AF-A0AAW7YY62-F1
#
_cell.length_a   1.000
_cell.length_b   1.000
_cell.length_c   1.000
_cell.angle_alpha   90.00
_cell.angle_beta   90.00
_cell.angle_gamma   90.00
#
_symmetry.space_group_name_H-M   'P 1'
#
loop_
_entity.id
_entity.type
_entity.pdbx_description
1 polymer ?
#
loop_
_entity_poly.entity_id
_entity_poly.type
_entity_poly.pdbx_seq_one_letter_code
_entity_poly.pdbx_strand_id
1 'polypeptide(L)' 'MNMQLTTSDQGDVTASINGAFDAKSCAQHKNQFENICHQAASKLVIVNLAHVDFLDASGIGALVFMFKRINA' A
#
# COMPACT_ATOMS: atom_id res chain seq x y z
N MET A 1 8.26 6.46 6.73
CA MET A 1 7.87 5.29 5.94
C MET A 1 8.73 5.19 4.70
N ASN A 2 9.20 4.00 4.39
CA ASN A 2 9.75 3.67 3.07
C ASN A 2 8.87 2.57 2.47
N MET A 3 8.46 2.73 1.22
CA MET A 3 7.63 1.76 0.51
C MET A 3 8.35 1.25 -0.73
N GLN A 4 8.47 -0.07 -0.82
CA GLN A 4 9.05 -0.77 -1.96
C GLN A 4 7.99 -1.59 -2.66
N LEU A 5 7.98 -1.51 -4.00
CA LEU A 5 7.06 -2.27 -4.84
C LEU A 5 7.83 -3.34 -5.58
N THR A 6 7.35 -4.58 -5.50
CA THR A 6 7.86 -5.71 -6.28
C THR A 6 6.72 -6.39 -6.98
N THR A 7 6.91 -6.71 -8.26
CA THR A 7 5.92 -7.42 -9.08
C THR A 7 6.39 -8.85 -9.28
N SER A 8 5.52 -9.83 -9.06
CA SER A 8 5.82 -11.24 -9.35
C SER A 8 5.76 -11.53 -10.86
N ASP A 9 6.27 -12.68 -11.28
CA ASP A 9 6.16 -13.14 -12.68
C ASP A 9 4.70 -13.33 -13.13
N GLN A 10 3.79 -13.58 -12.18
CA GLN A 10 2.34 -13.66 -12.42
C GLN A 10 1.67 -12.27 -12.44
N GLY A 11 2.44 -11.22 -12.14
CA GLY A 11 1.99 -9.84 -12.16
C GLY A 11 1.42 -9.33 -10.84
N ASP A 12 1.45 -10.14 -9.78
CA ASP A 12 0.98 -9.73 -8.45
C ASP A 12 1.88 -8.63 -7.89
N VAL A 13 1.27 -7.66 -7.20
CA VAL A 13 2.00 -6.51 -6.68
C VAL A 13 2.15 -6.68 -5.18
N THR A 14 3.39 -6.68 -4.70
CA THR A 14 3.69 -6.62 -3.26
C THR A 14 4.19 -5.23 -2.90
N ALA A 15 3.48 -4.57 -1.98
CA ALA A 15 3.87 -3.31 -1.37
C ALA A 15 4.45 -3.58 0.02
N SER A 16 5.77 -3.49 0.17
CA SER A 16 6.45 -3.65 1.45
C SER A 16 6.63 -2.29 2.12
N ILE A 17 6.03 -2.12 3.29
CA ILE A 17 6.04 -0.90 4.07
C ILE A 17 6.98 -1.08 5.26
N ASN A 18 7.93 -0.15 5.41
CA ASN A 18 8.89 -0.14 6.50
C ASN A 18 8.79 1.18 7.30
N GLY A 19 8.84 1.10 8.62
CA GLY A 19 8.76 2.22 9.55
C GLY A 19 7.32 2.61 9.92
N ALA A 20 7.13 3.84 10.41
CA ALA A 20 5.80 4.33 10.82
C ALA A 20 4.85 4.50 9.62
N PHE A 21 3.65 3.92 9.72
CA PHE A 21 2.54 4.07 8.79
C PHE A 21 1.45 4.94 9.44
N ASP A 22 1.67 6.25 9.34
CA ASP A 22 0.96 7.32 10.03
C ASP A 22 0.47 8.42 9.08
N ALA A 23 -0.21 9.43 9.60
CA ALA A 23 -0.86 10.44 8.76
C ALA A 23 0.14 11.19 7.86
N LYS A 24 1.35 11.45 8.39
CA LYS A 24 2.40 12.16 7.67
C LYS A 24 2.92 11.31 6.51
N SER A 25 3.24 10.06 6.78
CA SER A 25 3.77 9.14 5.76
C SER A 25 2.75 8.77 4.70
N CYS A 26 1.49 8.53 5.10
CA CYS A 26 0.36 8.30 4.20
C CYS A 26 0.21 9.44 3.19
N ALA A 27 0.25 10.70 3.66
CA ALA A 27 0.14 11.86 2.80
C ALA A 27 1.29 11.97 1.79
N GLN A 28 2.52 11.65 2.21
CA GLN A 28 3.71 11.68 1.35
C GLN A 28 3.70 10.62 0.25
N HIS A 29 3.07 9.46 0.50
CA HIS A 29 3.12 8.30 -0.41
C HIS A 29 1.78 8.06 -1.12
N LYS A 30 0.84 9.01 -1.04
CA LYS A 30 -0.48 8.94 -1.66
C LYS A 30 -0.43 8.57 -3.15
N ASN A 31 0.45 9.22 -3.92
CA ASN A 31 0.59 8.96 -5.35
C ASN A 31 1.03 7.51 -5.62
N GLN A 32 1.87 6.92 -4.76
CA GLN A 32 2.26 5.53 -4.93
C GLN A 32 1.12 4.58 -4.63
N PHE A 33 0.29 4.86 -3.61
CA PHE A 33 -0.92 4.09 -3.35
C PHE A 33 -1.92 4.15 -4.51
N GLU A 34 -2.11 5.33 -5.11
CA GLU A 34 -2.93 5.49 -6.31
C GLU A 34 -2.38 4.67 -7.49
N ASN A 35 -1.06 4.72 -7.72
CA ASN A 35 -0.41 3.93 -8.78
C ASN A 35 -0.61 2.43 -8.59
N ILE A 36 -0.50 1.92 -7.35
CA ILE A 36 -0.78 0.50 -7.04
C ILE A 36 -2.22 0.16 -7.42
N CYS A 37 -3.20 0.99 -7.03
CA CYS A 37 -4.60 0.74 -7.36
C CYS A 37 -4.85 0.71 -8.88
N HIS A 38 -4.19 1.57 -9.65
CA HIS A 38 -4.31 1.59 -11.11
C HIS A 38 -3.64 0.39 -11.78
N GLN A 39 -2.48 -0.04 -11.29
CA GLN A 39 -1.74 -1.17 -11.86
C GLN A 39 -2.33 -2.54 -11.48
N ALA A 40 -3.02 -2.61 -10.35
CA ALA A 40 -3.53 -3.85 -9.79
C ALA A 40 -5.00 -4.15 -10.10
N ALA A 41 -5.63 -3.45 -11.04
CA ALA A 41 -7.06 -3.53 -11.36
C ALA A 41 -7.59 -4.94 -11.77
N SER A 42 -6.78 -5.99 -11.72
CA SER A 42 -7.20 -7.38 -11.91
C SER A 42 -6.27 -8.41 -11.24
N LYS A 43 -5.45 -8.00 -10.26
CA LYS A 43 -4.35 -8.82 -9.72
C LYS A 43 -4.29 -8.79 -8.19
N LEU A 44 -3.63 -9.80 -7.61
CA LEU A 44 -3.44 -9.86 -6.16
C LEU A 44 -2.53 -8.71 -5.72
N VAL A 45 -2.98 -7.98 -4.69
CA VAL A 45 -2.17 -6.98 -3.99
C VAL A 45 -1.84 -7.49 -2.60
N ILE A 46 -0.55 -7.64 -2.33
CA ILE A 46 -0.03 -8.03 -1.03
C ILE A 46 0.52 -6.78 -0.36
N VAL A 47 -0.04 -6.39 0.78
CA VAL A 47 0.53 -5.32 1.60
C VAL A 47 1.32 -5.97 2.74
N ASN A 48 2.65 -5.89 2.65
CA ASN A 48 3.56 -6.44 3.65
C ASN A 48 3.86 -5.39 4.73
N LEU A 49 3.42 -5.67 5.95
CA LEU A 49 3.58 -4.81 7.13
C LEU A 49 4.58 -5.37 8.15
N ALA A 50 5.38 -6.38 7.79
CA ALA A 50 6.29 -7.07 8.73
C ALA A 50 7.33 -6.17 9.40
N HIS A 51 7.60 -5.00 8.82
CA HIS A 51 8.56 -4.01 9.32
C HIS A 51 7.89 -2.66 9.62
N VAL A 52 6.58 -2.66 9.88
CA VAL A 52 5.85 -1.48 10.33
C VAL A 52 5.90 -1.43 11.86
N ASP A 53 6.61 -0.45 12.39
CA ASP A 53 6.82 -0.31 13.84
C ASP A 53 5.66 0.42 14.54
N PHE A 54 4.85 1.15 13.75
CA PHE A 54 3.73 1.92 14.25
C PHE A 54 2.66 2.10 13.18
N LEU A 55 1.38 1.93 13.57
CA LEU A 55 0.22 2.10 12.71
C LEU A 55 -0.86 2.88 13.46
N ASP A 56 -1.39 3.94 12.84
CA ASP A 56 -2.52 4.71 13.38
C ASP A 56 -3.79 4.57 12.50
N ALA A 57 -4.85 5.28 12.87
CA ALA A 57 -6.12 5.28 12.14
C ALA A 57 -5.98 5.75 10.68
N SER A 58 -5.00 6.60 10.37
CA SER A 58 -4.77 7.07 9.01
C SER A 58 -4.12 6.00 8.13
N GLY A 59 -3.22 5.17 8.67
CA GLY A 59 -2.66 4.02 7.96
C GLY A 59 -3.73 2.97 7.64
N ILE A 60 -4.63 2.70 8.59
CA ILE A 60 -5.83 1.88 8.32
C ILE A 60 -6.70 2.53 7.22
N GLY A 61 -6.90 3.84 7.27
CA GLY A 61 -7.61 4.59 6.22
C GLY A 61 -7.00 4.41 4.84
N ALA A 62 -5.67 4.40 4.73
CA ALA A 62 -4.96 4.15 3.48
C ALA A 62 -5.16 2.71 2.95
N LEU A 63 -5.20 1.71 3.84
CA LEU A 63 -5.53 0.33 3.45
C LEU A 63 -6.97 0.21 2.94
N VAL A 64 -7.93 0.81 3.64
CA VAL A 64 -9.34 0.83 3.22
C VAL A 64 -9.49 1.56 1.89
N PHE A 65 -8.77 2.66 1.69
CA PHE A 65 -8.72 3.38 0.42
C PHE A 65 -8.25 2.48 -0.73
N MET A 66 -7.16 1.74 -0.54
CA MET A 66 -6.65 0.83 -1.57
C MET A 66 -7.63 -0.30 -1.84
N PHE A 67 -8.16 -0.94 -0.80
CA PHE A 67 -9.14 -2.03 -0.93
C PHE A 67 -10.37 -1.60 -1.72
N LYS A 68 -10.92 -0.42 -1.44
CA LYS A 68 -12.08 0.10 -2.16
C LYS A 68 -11.78 0.37 -3.63
N ARG A 69 -10.61 0.90 -3.96
CA ARG A 69 -10.25 1.25 -5.35
C ARG A 69 -9.86 0.05 -6.21
N ILE A 70 -9.30 -0.99 -5.61
CA ILE A 70 -8.94 -2.22 -6.33
C ILE A 70 -10.20 -3.04 -6.67
N ASN A 71 -11.23 -2.98 -5.83
CA ASN A 71 -12.48 -3.74 -5.97
C ASN A 71 -13.68 -2.92 -6.51
N ALA A 72 -13.47 -1.66 -6.89
CA ALA A 72 -14.51 -0.81 -7.48
C ALA A 72 -14.52 -0.92 -9.00
#